data_AF-A0A4R9H6L6-F1
#
_entry.id   AF-A0A4R9H6L6-F1
#
_cell.length_a   1.000
_cell.length_b   1.000
_cell.length_c   1.000
_cell.angle_alpha   90.00
_cell.angle_beta   90.00
_cell.angle_gamma   90.00
#
_symmetry.space_group_name_H-M   'P 1'
#
loop_
_entity.id
_entity.type
_entity.pdbx_description
1 polymer ?
#
loop_
_entity_poly.entity_id
_entity_poly.type
_entity_poly.pdbx_seq_one_letter_code
_entity_poly.pdbx_strand_id
1 'polypeptide(L)'
;MSNETFIPISGNEVKVYFQNQFQKIKADDINRLSGANPDNSNIPAILAAILATIGRSLDTAIGFKVTNSGAASISIEPGLIIRLDAIFRFPGVTLVPSSGSLEGIFEIELEEALTDLNTLAFWDSTSERFQPGTGPTRKAYRVNLYEKWVNTPGLPSITNSRLGLLSYKRSVIDGPLTEIKRLLPVYNPGLIGIDVSLDPGILNQDSLADSINWLFQHIEQKNFLKTTSSTGFDDTQIRFRTQGAYAFWSKDEVNWYPFA
;
A
#
# COMPACT_ATOMS: atom_id res chain seq x y z
N MET A 1 -21.45 -26.75 -6.85
CA MET A 1 -21.20 -25.34 -7.21
C MET A 1 -21.08 -24.56 -5.92
N SER A 2 -20.08 -23.69 -5.79
CA SER A 2 -19.92 -22.81 -4.63
C SER A 2 -20.71 -21.53 -4.81
N ASN A 3 -21.34 -21.05 -3.75
CA ASN A 3 -21.94 -19.72 -3.68
C ASN A 3 -20.88 -18.70 -3.26
N GLU A 4 -21.10 -17.43 -3.58
CA GLU A 4 -20.20 -16.33 -3.25
C GLU A 4 -21.00 -15.07 -2.86
N THR A 5 -20.47 -14.29 -1.92
CA THR A 5 -21.02 -12.99 -1.54
C THR A 5 -19.89 -12.02 -1.19
N PHE A 6 -20.11 -10.76 -1.52
CA PHE A 6 -19.26 -9.65 -1.10
C PHE A 6 -19.66 -9.20 0.31
N ILE A 7 -18.65 -8.97 1.16
CA ILE A 7 -18.84 -8.49 2.54
C ILE A 7 -18.31 -7.06 2.61
N PRO A 8 -19.20 -6.05 2.77
CA PRO A 8 -18.77 -4.67 2.87
C PRO A 8 -17.98 -4.45 4.16
N ILE A 9 -16.79 -3.86 4.03
CA ILE A 9 -15.94 -3.42 5.14
C ILE A 9 -15.59 -1.94 4.96
N SER A 10 -15.37 -1.23 6.07
CA SER A 10 -15.06 0.20 6.09
C SER A 10 -13.69 0.47 6.73
N GLY A 11 -13.03 1.57 6.35
CA GLY A 11 -11.69 1.89 6.85
C GLY A 11 -10.57 1.00 6.28
N ASN A 12 -10.85 0.38 5.14
CA ASN A 12 -10.01 -0.56 4.38
C ASN A 12 -9.25 0.10 3.21
N GLU A 13 -9.27 1.44 3.12
CA GLU A 13 -8.66 2.20 2.03
C GLU A 13 -7.44 2.97 2.54
N VAL A 14 -6.34 2.86 1.80
CA VAL A 14 -5.13 3.68 1.96
C VAL A 14 -4.90 4.41 0.64
N LYS A 15 -4.68 5.72 0.68
CA LYS A 15 -4.41 6.53 -0.51
C LYS A 15 -2.99 7.07 -0.49
N VAL A 16 -2.31 6.97 -1.61
CA VAL A 16 -0.99 7.58 -1.83
C VAL A 16 -1.07 8.58 -2.97
N TYR A 17 -0.16 9.54 -2.99
CA TYR A 17 -0.08 10.50 -4.08
C TYR A 17 0.25 9.81 -5.41
N PHE A 18 -0.36 10.29 -6.50
CA PHE A 18 -0.11 9.82 -7.86
C PHE A 18 0.15 11.00 -8.77
N GLN A 19 1.25 10.92 -9.55
CA GLN A 19 1.61 11.88 -10.59
C GLN A 19 1.51 11.18 -11.95
N ASN A 20 0.71 11.73 -12.86
CA ASN A 20 0.65 11.25 -14.23
C ASN A 20 1.91 11.70 -15.02
N GLN A 21 2.42 10.86 -15.91
CA GLN A 21 3.64 11.12 -16.70
C GLN A 21 3.54 12.38 -17.58
N PHE A 22 2.34 12.73 -18.06
CA PHE A 22 2.12 13.92 -18.89
C PHE A 22 1.68 15.14 -18.09
N GLN A 23 1.49 15.00 -16.77
CA GLN A 23 1.07 16.11 -15.92
C GLN A 23 2.25 17.03 -15.63
N LYS A 24 2.01 18.34 -15.73
CA LYS A 24 2.95 19.39 -15.31
C LYS A 24 3.29 19.22 -13.83
N ILE A 25 4.58 19.13 -13.54
CA ILE A 25 5.11 19.07 -12.18
C ILE A 25 5.11 20.49 -11.58
N LYS A 26 4.53 20.67 -10.40
CA LYS A 26 4.60 21.92 -9.61
C LYS A 26 5.60 21.78 -8.47
N ALA A 27 6.02 22.91 -7.89
CA ALA A 27 6.91 22.90 -6.72
C ALA A 27 6.34 22.07 -5.55
N ASP A 28 5.03 22.12 -5.33
CA ASP A 28 4.37 21.29 -4.31
C ASP A 28 4.43 19.79 -4.62
N ASP A 29 4.41 19.42 -5.91
CA ASP A 29 4.53 18.02 -6.32
C ASP A 29 5.96 17.51 -6.07
N ILE A 30 6.98 18.35 -6.24
CA ILE A 30 8.38 18.03 -5.89
C ILE A 30 8.52 17.85 -4.38
N ASN A 31 7.90 18.72 -3.56
CA ASN A 31 7.89 18.58 -2.10
C ASN A 31 7.17 17.29 -1.65
N ARG A 32 6.13 16.87 -2.38
CA ARG A 32 5.44 15.59 -2.13
C ARG A 32 6.31 14.40 -2.49
N LEU A 33 6.97 14.42 -3.66
CA LEU A 33 7.83 13.34 -4.14
C LEU A 33 9.13 13.21 -3.34
N SER A 34 9.69 14.31 -2.84
CA SER A 34 10.92 14.34 -2.06
C SER A 34 10.75 13.87 -0.62
N GLY A 35 9.51 13.68 -0.16
CA GLY A 35 9.18 13.34 1.22
C GLY A 35 9.21 14.52 2.19
N ALA A 36 9.36 15.76 1.68
CA ALA A 36 9.19 16.98 2.48
C ALA A 36 7.75 17.12 3.01
N ASN A 37 6.79 16.39 2.42
CA ASN A 37 5.47 16.17 2.97
C ASN A 37 5.28 14.66 3.32
N PRO A 38 5.30 14.29 4.62
CA PRO A 38 5.24 12.90 5.06
C PRO A 38 3.92 12.19 4.70
N ASP A 39 2.85 12.94 4.42
CA ASP A 39 1.56 12.37 4.00
C ASP A 39 1.60 11.78 2.57
N ASN A 40 2.68 12.03 1.80
CA ASN A 40 2.64 11.86 0.34
C ASN A 40 3.77 11.07 -0.31
N SER A 41 4.98 10.93 0.25
CA SER A 41 5.98 10.01 -0.35
C SER A 41 7.24 9.78 0.51
N ASN A 42 7.35 8.57 1.08
CA ASN A 42 8.59 7.79 1.25
C ASN A 42 8.25 6.29 1.37
N ILE A 43 7.05 5.92 0.93
CA ILE A 43 6.35 4.70 1.34
C ILE A 43 7.07 3.44 0.83
N PRO A 44 7.47 3.29 -0.44
CA PRO A 44 8.16 2.08 -0.89
C PRO A 44 9.51 1.86 -0.19
N ALA A 45 10.26 2.93 0.10
CA ALA A 45 11.55 2.84 0.80
C ALA A 45 11.34 2.47 2.28
N ILE A 46 10.35 3.07 2.95
CA ILE A 46 9.96 2.72 4.32
C ILE A 46 9.44 1.27 4.37
N LEU A 47 8.66 0.83 3.39
CA LEU A 47 8.12 -0.53 3.35
C LEU A 47 9.19 -1.56 3.03
N ALA A 48 10.08 -1.30 2.09
CA ALA A 48 11.23 -2.13 1.84
C ALA A 48 12.13 -2.23 3.08
N ALA A 49 12.31 -1.12 3.82
CA ALA A 49 13.03 -1.13 5.09
C ALA A 49 12.31 -1.96 6.17
N ILE A 50 10.99 -1.80 6.33
CA ILE A 50 10.18 -2.60 7.27
C ILE A 50 10.21 -4.09 6.91
N LEU A 51 10.09 -4.43 5.62
CA LEU A 51 10.18 -5.81 5.15
C LEU A 51 11.58 -6.39 5.41
N ALA A 52 12.63 -5.62 5.11
CA ALA A 52 14.01 -6.01 5.38
C ALA A 52 14.27 -6.20 6.88
N THR A 53 13.74 -5.33 7.75
CA THR A 53 13.93 -5.45 9.22
C THR A 53 13.24 -6.67 9.81
N ILE A 54 12.14 -7.15 9.20
CA ILE A 54 11.49 -8.42 9.58
C ILE A 54 12.03 -9.63 8.80
N GLY A 55 13.13 -9.46 8.04
CA GLY A 55 13.80 -10.53 7.29
C GLY A 55 13.00 -11.07 6.10
N ARG A 56 12.17 -10.23 5.48
CA ARG A 56 11.29 -10.61 4.36
C ARG A 56 11.61 -9.78 3.12
N SER A 57 11.52 -10.43 1.97
CA SER A 57 11.68 -9.80 0.64
C SER A 57 10.42 -9.95 -0.23
N LEU A 58 9.33 -10.44 0.36
CA LEU A 58 8.07 -10.77 -0.32
C LEU A 58 6.89 -10.18 0.46
N ASP A 59 5.71 -10.16 -0.18
CA ASP A 59 4.43 -9.78 0.41
C ASP A 59 4.25 -10.42 1.79
N THR A 60 4.00 -9.59 2.79
CA THR A 60 3.91 -10.04 4.18
C THR A 60 2.63 -9.53 4.84
N ALA A 61 1.85 -10.45 5.41
CA ALA A 61 0.69 -10.13 6.22
C ALA A 61 1.07 -10.11 7.71
N ILE A 62 0.61 -9.09 8.44
CA ILE A 62 0.84 -8.92 9.88
C ILE A 62 -0.51 -8.66 10.55
N GLY A 63 -0.77 -9.24 11.72
CA GLY A 63 -2.05 -9.09 12.44
C GLY A 63 -3.05 -10.20 12.10
N PHE A 64 -4.30 -9.86 11.75
CA PHE A 64 -5.34 -10.85 11.39
C PHE A 64 -5.52 -11.96 12.44
N LYS A 65 -5.46 -11.61 13.72
CA LYS A 65 -5.70 -12.58 14.79
C LYS A 65 -7.16 -13.00 14.73
N VAL A 66 -7.38 -14.30 14.56
CA VAL A 66 -8.71 -14.89 14.49
C VAL A 66 -9.08 -15.38 15.89
N THR A 67 -10.22 -14.91 16.38
CA THR A 67 -10.81 -15.38 17.64
C THR A 67 -12.23 -15.84 17.37
N ASN A 68 -12.64 -16.92 18.04
CA ASN A 68 -14.01 -17.38 17.95
C ASN A 68 -14.84 -16.62 18.98
N SER A 69 -15.64 -15.65 18.54
CA SER A 69 -16.40 -14.76 19.45
C SER A 69 -17.74 -15.37 19.87
N GLY A 70 -18.13 -16.53 19.32
CA GLY A 70 -19.34 -17.26 19.69
C GLY A 70 -19.52 -18.56 18.90
N ALA A 71 -20.67 -19.20 19.01
CA ALA A 71 -20.95 -20.45 18.28
C ALA A 71 -21.18 -20.24 16.77
N ALA A 72 -21.43 -19.01 16.32
CA ALA A 72 -21.80 -18.71 14.93
C ALA A 72 -21.02 -17.53 14.33
N SER A 73 -20.11 -16.90 15.08
CA SER A 73 -19.40 -15.69 14.67
C SER A 73 -17.90 -15.81 14.83
N ILE A 74 -17.18 -15.29 13.84
CA ILE A 74 -15.72 -15.28 13.79
C ILE A 74 -15.27 -13.84 13.90
N SER A 75 -14.44 -13.51 14.89
CA SER A 75 -13.86 -12.17 15.00
C SER A 75 -12.43 -12.18 14.46
N ILE A 76 -12.12 -11.22 13.59
CA ILE A 76 -10.79 -11.02 13.02
C ILE A 76 -10.33 -9.64 13.46
N GLU A 77 -9.21 -9.60 14.19
CA GLU A 77 -8.58 -8.35 14.59
C GLU A 77 -7.95 -7.64 13.36
N PRO A 78 -7.72 -6.32 13.44
CA PRO A 78 -7.09 -5.57 12.36
C PRO A 78 -5.77 -6.19 11.87
N GLY A 79 -5.47 -5.97 10.60
CA GLY A 79 -4.27 -6.49 9.97
C GLY A 79 -3.76 -5.58 8.85
N LEU A 80 -2.53 -5.85 8.44
CA LEU A 80 -1.86 -5.16 7.34
C LEU A 80 -1.29 -6.19 6.37
N ILE A 81 -1.41 -5.93 5.08
CA ILE A 81 -0.68 -6.65 4.03
C ILE A 81 0.26 -5.65 3.40
N ILE A 82 1.56 -5.93 3.52
CA ILE A 82 2.64 -5.09 3.00
C ILE A 82 3.17 -5.75 1.73
N ARG A 83 3.10 -5.02 0.62
CA ARG A 83 3.82 -5.30 -0.63
C ARG A 83 5.01 -4.36 -0.74
N LEU A 84 5.89 -4.61 -1.71
CA LEU A 84 7.04 -3.75 -1.99
C LEU A 84 6.63 -2.30 -2.35
N ASP A 85 5.46 -2.12 -2.94
CA ASP A 85 4.97 -0.86 -3.50
C ASP A 85 3.66 -0.35 -2.87
N ALA A 86 3.05 -1.12 -1.96
CA ALA A 86 1.72 -0.82 -1.42
C ALA A 86 1.52 -1.36 0.01
N ILE A 87 0.66 -0.67 0.77
CA ILE A 87 0.11 -1.17 2.04
C ILE A 87 -1.39 -1.31 1.88
N PHE A 88 -1.90 -2.49 2.23
CA PHE A 88 -3.33 -2.73 2.33
C PHE A 88 -3.71 -2.86 3.79
N ARG A 89 -4.69 -2.07 4.22
CA ARG A 89 -5.20 -2.09 5.59
C ARG A 89 -6.46 -2.94 5.66
N PHE A 90 -6.44 -3.95 6.53
CA PHE A 90 -7.62 -4.72 6.88
C PHE A 90 -8.19 -4.23 8.22
N PRO A 91 -9.41 -3.68 8.25
CA PRO A 91 -10.08 -3.32 9.50
C PRO A 91 -10.49 -4.57 10.26
N GLY A 92 -10.59 -4.47 11.59
CA GLY A 92 -11.15 -5.56 12.38
C GLY A 92 -12.62 -5.78 12.04
N VAL A 93 -13.05 -7.03 11.87
CA VAL A 93 -14.40 -7.38 11.44
C VAL A 93 -14.92 -8.61 12.20
N THR A 94 -16.22 -8.64 12.45
CA THR A 94 -16.91 -9.84 12.93
C THR A 94 -17.71 -10.43 11.78
N LEU A 95 -17.40 -11.67 11.42
CA LEU A 95 -18.00 -12.39 10.31
C LEU A 95 -19.02 -13.39 10.84
N VAL A 96 -20.17 -13.44 10.18
CA VAL A 96 -21.18 -14.47 10.37
C VAL A 96 -21.30 -15.18 9.04
N PRO A 97 -20.96 -16.49 8.95
CA PRO A 97 -21.03 -17.18 7.69
C PRO A 97 -22.46 -17.21 7.14
N SER A 98 -22.57 -17.16 5.81
CA SER A 98 -23.85 -17.04 5.11
C SER A 98 -24.82 -18.18 5.44
N SER A 99 -26.12 -17.90 5.37
CA SER A 99 -27.15 -18.94 5.54
C SER A 99 -27.06 -19.98 4.43
N GLY A 100 -27.34 -21.24 4.76
CA GLY A 100 -27.20 -22.37 3.86
C GLY A 100 -25.77 -22.89 3.73
N SER A 101 -24.81 -22.34 4.48
CA SER A 101 -23.42 -22.82 4.48
C SER A 101 -23.22 -24.00 5.43
N LEU A 102 -22.48 -25.00 4.94
CA LEU A 102 -21.89 -26.07 5.74
C LEU A 102 -20.38 -25.85 5.90
N GLU A 103 -19.70 -25.56 4.80
CA GLU A 103 -18.26 -25.29 4.75
C GLU A 103 -18.00 -24.08 3.84
N GLY A 104 -17.00 -23.29 4.17
CA GLY A 104 -16.66 -22.12 3.36
C GLY A 104 -15.31 -21.51 3.69
N ILE A 105 -14.94 -20.54 2.87
CA ILE A 105 -13.72 -19.75 3.01
C ILE A 105 -14.08 -18.27 2.91
N PHE A 106 -13.34 -17.45 3.66
CA PHE A 106 -13.29 -16.02 3.46
C PHE A 106 -12.03 -15.69 2.66
N GLU A 107 -12.15 -14.82 1.67
CA GLU A 107 -11.09 -14.43 0.75
C GLU A 107 -10.94 -12.91 0.71
N ILE A 108 -9.71 -12.45 0.56
CA ILE A 108 -9.36 -11.04 0.40
C ILE A 108 -8.94 -10.81 -1.04
N GLU A 109 -9.58 -9.84 -1.69
CA GLU A 109 -9.10 -9.24 -2.93
C GLU A 109 -8.39 -7.92 -2.62
N LEU A 110 -7.24 -7.72 -3.26
CA LEU A 110 -6.46 -6.50 -3.12
C LEU A 110 -6.66 -5.66 -4.38
N GLU A 111 -7.34 -4.53 -4.24
CA GLU A 111 -7.72 -3.66 -5.34
C GLU A 111 -6.85 -2.41 -5.35
N GLU A 112 -6.41 -2.03 -6.55
CA GLU A 112 -5.67 -0.79 -6.80
C GLU A 112 -6.44 0.06 -7.80
N ALA A 113 -6.74 1.30 -7.44
CA ALA A 113 -7.50 2.20 -8.28
C ALA A 113 -6.91 3.61 -8.30
N LEU A 114 -6.96 4.28 -9.44
CA LEU A 114 -6.66 5.71 -9.52
C LEU A 114 -7.90 6.50 -9.11
N THR A 115 -7.78 7.37 -8.12
CA THR A 115 -8.91 8.06 -7.48
C THR A 115 -8.67 9.57 -7.35
N ASP A 116 -9.67 10.27 -6.81
CA ASP A 116 -9.64 11.70 -6.50
C ASP A 116 -9.30 12.55 -7.73
N LEU A 117 -10.25 12.56 -8.67
CA LEU A 117 -10.15 13.32 -9.91
C LEU A 117 -10.12 14.82 -9.61
N ASN A 118 -9.17 15.52 -10.21
CA ASN A 118 -9.05 16.97 -10.14
C ASN A 118 -8.62 17.54 -11.50
N THR A 119 -8.75 18.84 -11.67
CA THR A 119 -8.26 19.56 -12.84
C THR A 119 -6.75 19.72 -12.74
N LEU A 120 -6.03 19.10 -13.66
CA LEU A 120 -4.58 19.05 -13.75
C LEU A 120 -4.13 19.57 -15.11
N ALA A 121 -2.88 20.02 -15.22
CA ALA A 121 -2.34 20.53 -16.48
C ALA A 121 -1.56 19.40 -17.18
N PHE A 122 -1.99 18.97 -18.37
CA PHE A 122 -1.39 17.89 -19.13
C PHE A 122 -0.72 18.40 -20.40
N TRP A 123 0.43 17.83 -20.75
CA TRP A 123 1.12 18.11 -22.00
C TRP A 123 0.30 17.59 -23.18
N ASP A 124 -0.04 18.48 -24.11
CA ASP A 124 -0.64 18.13 -25.39
C ASP A 124 0.43 18.17 -26.48
N SER A 125 0.66 17.04 -27.13
CA SER A 125 1.65 16.90 -28.21
C SER A 125 1.27 17.66 -29.49
N THR A 126 0.00 18.04 -29.65
CA THR A 126 -0.49 18.75 -30.85
C THR A 126 -0.29 20.26 -30.70
N SER A 127 -0.69 20.81 -29.55
CA SER A 127 -0.54 22.24 -29.28
C SER A 127 0.81 22.62 -28.66
N GLU A 128 1.62 21.63 -28.30
CA GLU A 128 2.91 21.78 -27.60
C GLU A 128 2.79 22.66 -26.33
N ARG A 129 1.65 22.55 -25.66
CA ARG A 129 1.30 23.35 -24.48
C ARG A 129 0.64 22.48 -23.42
N PHE A 130 0.75 22.93 -22.17
CA PHE A 130 -0.01 22.34 -21.09
C PHE A 130 -1.45 22.83 -21.13
N GLN A 131 -2.40 21.91 -21.24
CA GLN A 131 -3.83 22.18 -21.24
C GLN A 131 -4.48 21.62 -19.97
N PRO A 132 -5.48 22.31 -19.39
CA PRO A 132 -6.24 21.76 -18.28
C PRO A 132 -7.02 20.52 -18.73
N GLY A 133 -6.95 19.45 -17.94
CA GLY A 133 -7.70 18.23 -18.13
C GLY A 133 -8.01 17.57 -16.80
N THR A 134 -8.98 16.67 -16.78
CA THR A 134 -9.33 15.91 -15.57
C THR A 134 -8.43 14.70 -15.43
N GLY A 135 -7.82 14.52 -14.26
CA GLY A 135 -7.05 13.32 -13.98
C GLY A 135 -6.97 12.98 -12.49
N PRO A 136 -6.57 11.74 -12.16
CA PRO A 136 -6.47 11.27 -10.79
C PRO A 136 -5.29 11.92 -10.08
N THR A 137 -5.47 12.24 -8.80
CA THR A 137 -4.40 12.80 -7.93
C THR A 137 -3.88 11.78 -6.92
N ARG A 138 -4.57 10.65 -6.77
CA ARG A 138 -4.26 9.60 -5.80
C ARG A 138 -4.31 8.22 -6.44
N LYS A 139 -3.52 7.30 -5.91
CA LYS A 139 -3.70 5.85 -6.08
C LYS A 139 -4.22 5.29 -4.76
N ALA A 140 -5.36 4.63 -4.79
CA ALA A 140 -6.01 4.00 -3.66
C ALA A 140 -5.73 2.50 -3.65
N TYR A 141 -5.42 1.98 -2.47
CA TYR A 141 -5.21 0.57 -2.16
C TYR A 141 -6.34 0.13 -1.24
N ARG A 142 -7.18 -0.80 -1.70
CA ARG A 142 -8.37 -1.28 -1.00
C ARG A 142 -8.33 -2.77 -0.77
N VAL A 143 -8.91 -3.19 0.35
CA VAL A 143 -9.16 -4.60 0.63
C VAL A 143 -10.64 -4.89 0.46
N ASN A 144 -10.99 -5.79 -0.45
CA ASN A 144 -12.36 -6.29 -0.60
C ASN A 144 -12.45 -7.69 0.04
N LEU A 145 -13.51 -7.94 0.81
CA LEU A 145 -13.72 -9.20 1.51
C LEU A 145 -14.87 -9.97 0.86
N TYR A 146 -14.65 -11.25 0.62
CA TYR A 146 -15.63 -12.15 0.05
C TYR A 146 -15.78 -13.38 0.94
N GLU A 147 -16.97 -13.97 0.93
CA GLU A 147 -17.20 -15.32 1.42
C GLU A 147 -17.58 -16.22 0.25
N LYS A 148 -17.01 -17.41 0.24
CA LYS A 148 -17.35 -18.47 -0.71
C LYS A 148 -17.67 -19.74 0.06
N TRP A 149 -18.82 -20.35 -0.20
CA TRP A 149 -19.31 -21.47 0.60
C TRP A 149 -20.06 -22.52 -0.21
N VAL A 150 -20.22 -23.69 0.40
CA VAL A 150 -20.97 -24.82 -0.12
C VAL A 150 -21.92 -25.37 0.94
N ASN A 151 -22.97 -26.05 0.49
CA ASN A 151 -23.94 -26.76 1.32
C ASN A 151 -23.66 -28.28 1.39
N THR A 152 -22.60 -28.75 0.74
CA THR A 152 -22.13 -30.14 0.77
C THR A 152 -20.71 -30.22 1.31
N PRO A 153 -20.26 -31.36 1.85
CA PRO A 153 -18.88 -31.51 2.33
C PRO A 153 -17.85 -31.24 1.22
N GLY A 154 -16.79 -30.49 1.54
CA GLY A 154 -15.69 -30.13 0.66
C GLY A 154 -15.49 -28.62 0.57
N LEU A 155 -14.35 -28.12 1.09
CA LEU A 155 -14.02 -26.70 1.02
C LEU A 155 -13.94 -26.19 -0.43
N PRO A 156 -14.53 -25.02 -0.74
CA PRO A 156 -14.35 -24.40 -2.04
C PRO A 156 -12.89 -23.99 -2.26
N SER A 157 -12.45 -23.99 -3.52
CA SER A 157 -11.10 -23.54 -3.89
C SER A 157 -10.99 -22.01 -3.86
N ILE A 158 -9.81 -21.52 -3.51
CA ILE A 158 -9.51 -20.08 -3.52
C ILE A 158 -9.68 -19.53 -4.94
N THR A 159 -10.36 -18.40 -5.08
CA THR A 159 -10.54 -17.70 -6.36
C THR A 159 -9.20 -17.13 -6.85
N ASN A 160 -8.92 -17.27 -8.15
CA ASN A 160 -7.70 -16.71 -8.74
C ASN A 160 -7.59 -15.20 -8.43
N SER A 161 -6.37 -14.74 -8.17
CA SER A 161 -6.04 -13.35 -7.80
C SER A 161 -6.52 -12.90 -6.41
N ARG A 162 -7.07 -13.79 -5.59
CA ARG A 162 -7.44 -13.51 -4.19
C ARG A 162 -6.58 -14.30 -3.20
N LEU A 163 -6.52 -13.80 -1.97
CA LEU A 163 -5.83 -14.43 -0.86
C LEU A 163 -6.85 -15.11 0.05
N GLY A 164 -6.65 -16.40 0.37
CA GLY A 164 -7.47 -17.07 1.37
C GLY A 164 -7.18 -16.51 2.76
N LEU A 165 -8.20 -15.96 3.43
CA LEU A 165 -8.07 -15.42 4.79
C LEU A 165 -8.19 -16.54 5.82
N LEU A 166 -9.33 -17.23 5.84
CA LEU A 166 -9.61 -18.36 6.71
C LEU A 166 -10.66 -19.27 6.09
N SER A 167 -10.69 -20.53 6.53
CA SER A 167 -11.76 -21.49 6.26
C SER A 167 -12.55 -21.78 7.53
N TYR A 168 -13.81 -22.14 7.36
CA TYR A 168 -14.67 -22.56 8.45
C TYR A 168 -15.48 -23.81 8.08
N LYS A 169 -15.91 -24.54 9.10
CA LYS A 169 -16.83 -25.67 9.01
C LYS A 169 -17.88 -25.57 10.10
N ARG A 170 -19.11 -25.94 9.74
CA ARG A 170 -20.25 -26.07 10.66
C ARG A 170 -20.57 -27.54 10.89
N SER A 171 -21.19 -27.86 12.02
CA SER A 171 -21.60 -29.24 12.35
C SER A 171 -22.69 -29.76 11.39
N VAL A 172 -23.59 -28.86 10.98
CA VAL A 172 -24.67 -29.06 10.01
C VAL A 172 -24.88 -27.72 9.30
N ILE A 173 -25.65 -27.71 8.20
CA ILE A 173 -26.04 -26.45 7.53
C ILE A 173 -26.69 -25.53 8.56
N ASP A 174 -26.21 -24.29 8.65
CA ASP A 174 -26.66 -23.28 9.62
C ASP A 174 -26.47 -23.64 11.10
N GLY A 175 -25.74 -24.71 11.39
CA GLY A 175 -25.33 -25.12 12.73
C GLY A 175 -24.15 -24.31 13.28
N PRO A 176 -23.72 -24.62 14.51
CA PRO A 176 -22.54 -24.00 15.11
C PRO A 176 -21.26 -24.30 14.34
N LEU A 177 -20.32 -23.35 14.42
CA LEU A 177 -18.95 -23.49 13.93
C LEU A 177 -18.20 -24.55 14.73
N THR A 178 -17.64 -25.53 14.03
CA THR A 178 -16.87 -26.63 14.61
C THR A 178 -15.38 -26.50 14.33
N GLU A 179 -15.02 -25.90 13.19
CA GLU A 179 -13.64 -25.70 12.81
C GLU A 179 -13.46 -24.31 12.21
N ILE A 180 -12.38 -23.64 12.60
CA ILE A 180 -11.91 -22.40 12.02
C ILE A 180 -10.41 -22.55 11.81
N LYS A 181 -9.95 -22.40 10.57
CA LYS A 181 -8.54 -22.54 10.21
C LYS A 181 -8.10 -21.32 9.42
N ARG A 182 -7.08 -20.64 9.89
CA ARG A 182 -6.48 -19.52 9.15
C ARG A 182 -5.76 -20.05 7.91
N LEU A 183 -6.06 -19.46 6.75
CA LEU A 183 -5.41 -19.77 5.48
C LEU A 183 -4.30 -18.75 5.16
N LEU A 184 -4.48 -17.49 5.58
CA LEU A 184 -3.51 -16.44 5.35
C LEU A 184 -2.25 -16.69 6.19
N PRO A 185 -1.06 -16.82 5.58
CA PRO A 185 0.19 -16.88 6.31
C PRO A 185 0.49 -15.51 6.94
N VAL A 186 0.29 -15.42 8.25
CA VAL A 186 0.53 -14.21 9.02
C VAL A 186 1.87 -14.31 9.73
N TYR A 187 2.68 -13.28 9.57
CA TYR A 187 3.89 -13.07 10.35
C TYR A 187 3.55 -12.60 11.77
N ASN A 188 4.11 -13.29 12.78
CA ASN A 188 3.99 -12.89 14.17
C ASN A 188 5.29 -12.18 14.62
N PRO A 189 5.28 -10.85 14.79
CA PRO A 189 6.47 -10.10 15.20
C PRO A 189 6.93 -10.44 16.63
N GLY A 190 6.05 -11.01 17.47
CA GLY A 190 6.41 -11.46 18.83
C GLY A 190 7.35 -12.66 18.89
N LEU A 191 7.71 -13.26 17.74
CA LEU A 191 8.75 -14.30 17.64
C LEU A 191 10.15 -13.73 17.36
N ILE A 192 10.28 -12.42 17.07
CA ILE A 192 11.58 -11.74 16.97
C ILE A 192 12.02 -11.29 18.36
N GLY A 193 12.27 -12.24 19.26
CA GLY A 193 12.65 -11.91 20.62
C GLY A 193 13.48 -12.96 21.35
N ILE A 194 13.91 -14.03 20.68
CA ILE A 194 14.68 -15.08 21.37
C ILE A 194 16.09 -15.28 20.80
N ASP A 195 16.39 -14.96 19.52
CA ASP A 195 17.78 -15.14 19.02
C ASP A 195 18.05 -14.50 17.64
N VAL A 196 17.56 -13.29 17.39
CA VAL A 196 17.99 -12.55 16.18
C VAL A 196 19.02 -11.51 16.60
N SER A 197 20.30 -11.90 16.59
CA SER A 197 21.39 -10.91 16.57
C SER A 197 21.26 -10.15 15.25
N LEU A 198 20.77 -8.92 15.32
CA LEU A 198 20.79 -8.00 14.20
C LEU A 198 22.26 -7.81 13.76
N ASP A 199 22.46 -7.69 12.46
CA ASP A 199 23.77 -7.57 11.80
C ASP A 199 24.70 -6.60 12.57
N PRO A 200 25.90 -7.03 13.01
CA PRO A 200 26.81 -6.23 13.84
C PRO A 200 27.33 -4.96 13.14
N GLY A 201 27.05 -4.77 11.85
CA GLY A 201 27.30 -3.51 11.13
C GLY A 201 26.29 -2.38 11.42
N ILE A 202 25.16 -2.69 12.07
CA ILE A 202 24.15 -1.70 12.45
C ILE A 202 24.39 -1.33 13.93
N LEU A 203 25.03 -0.18 14.14
CA LEU A 203 25.33 0.37 15.46
C LEU A 203 24.07 0.37 16.37
N ASN A 204 24.15 -0.36 17.49
CA ASN A 204 23.20 -0.44 18.62
C ASN A 204 21.75 -0.08 18.30
N GLN A 205 20.99 -1.05 17.81
CA GLN A 205 19.52 -1.01 17.87
C GLN A 205 19.04 -2.33 18.47
N ASP A 206 18.71 -2.30 19.76
CA ASP A 206 18.39 -3.50 20.53
C ASP A 206 16.93 -3.98 20.31
N SER A 207 16.14 -3.28 19.47
CA SER A 207 14.76 -3.67 19.17
C SER A 207 14.24 -3.12 17.82
N LEU A 208 13.18 -3.77 17.29
CA LEU A 208 12.41 -3.27 16.13
C LEU A 208 11.87 -1.84 16.37
N ALA A 209 11.55 -1.50 17.61
CA ALA A 209 11.09 -0.17 17.98
C ALA A 209 12.21 0.88 17.82
N ASP A 210 13.46 0.50 18.12
CA ASP A 210 14.62 1.39 17.94
C ASP A 210 14.94 1.59 16.47
N SER A 211 14.79 0.55 15.64
CA SER A 211 14.92 0.69 14.18
C SER A 211 13.86 1.58 13.56
N ILE A 212 12.61 1.47 14.00
CA ILE A 212 11.53 2.35 13.55
C ILE A 212 11.77 3.80 14.02
N ASN A 213 12.18 3.99 15.27
CA ASN A 213 12.48 5.31 15.83
C ASN A 213 13.69 5.96 15.16
N TRP A 214 14.75 5.20 14.88
CA TRP A 214 15.90 5.70 14.15
C TRP A 214 15.53 6.05 12.72
N LEU A 215 14.72 5.25 12.04
CA LEU A 215 14.27 5.56 10.68
C LEU A 215 13.42 6.84 10.67
N PHE A 216 12.51 6.98 11.64
CA PHE A 216 11.72 8.18 11.83
C PHE A 216 12.61 9.41 12.05
N GLN A 217 13.58 9.33 12.97
CA GLN A 217 14.54 10.39 13.22
C GLN A 217 15.44 10.67 12.01
N HIS A 218 15.89 9.65 11.28
CA HIS A 218 16.73 9.79 10.09
C HIS A 218 15.96 10.45 8.93
N ILE A 219 14.68 10.13 8.79
CA ILE A 219 13.78 10.79 7.82
C ILE A 219 13.52 12.23 8.24
N GLU A 220 13.23 12.51 9.52
CA GLU A 220 13.05 13.88 10.02
C GLU A 220 14.32 14.74 9.93
N GLN A 221 15.49 14.14 10.17
CA GLN A 221 16.80 14.81 10.10
C GLN A 221 17.32 14.96 8.67
N LYS A 222 16.71 14.30 7.69
CA LYS A 222 17.08 14.49 6.29
C LYS A 222 16.72 15.93 5.91
N ASN A 223 17.71 16.74 5.56
CA ASN A 223 17.49 18.07 4.99
C ASN A 223 16.81 17.89 3.63
N PHE A 224 15.48 17.87 3.62
CA PHE A 224 14.72 17.84 2.38
C PHE A 224 15.01 19.11 1.60
N LEU A 225 15.22 18.98 0.29
CA LEU A 225 15.12 20.10 -0.64
C LEU A 225 13.67 20.60 -0.60
N LYS A 226 13.39 21.57 0.27
CA LYS A 226 12.13 22.32 0.28
C LYS A 226 12.19 23.33 -0.84
N THR A 227 11.51 23.04 -1.94
CA THR A 227 11.35 24.03 -3.01
C THR A 227 10.20 24.96 -2.63
N THR A 228 10.50 26.23 -2.37
CA THR A 228 9.49 27.28 -2.31
C THR A 228 9.18 27.75 -3.73
N SER A 229 7.91 27.86 -4.10
CA SER A 229 7.55 28.52 -5.36
C SER A 229 8.03 29.97 -5.30
N SER A 230 9.06 30.33 -6.06
CA SER A 230 9.29 31.75 -6.34
C SER A 230 8.19 32.21 -7.29
N THR A 231 7.73 33.44 -7.11
CA THR A 231 7.14 34.16 -8.24
C THR A 231 8.20 34.12 -9.34
N GLY A 232 7.94 33.39 -10.43
CA GLY A 232 8.92 33.18 -11.48
C GLY A 232 9.53 34.53 -11.86
N PHE A 233 10.86 34.64 -11.79
CA PHE A 233 11.53 35.92 -12.03
C PHE A 233 11.69 36.23 -13.52
N ASP A 234 11.15 35.40 -14.41
CA ASP A 234 11.39 35.54 -15.84
C ASP A 234 10.44 34.69 -16.68
N ASP A 235 9.82 35.29 -17.71
CA ASP A 235 9.08 34.59 -18.78
C ASP A 235 10.03 34.00 -19.84
N THR A 236 11.34 33.92 -19.54
CA THR A 236 12.34 33.40 -20.49
C THR A 236 12.10 31.92 -20.77
N GLN A 237 11.97 31.59 -22.06
CA GLN A 237 11.91 30.22 -22.53
C GLN A 237 13.21 29.49 -22.18
N ILE A 238 13.17 28.66 -21.14
CA ILE A 238 14.28 27.78 -20.80
C ILE A 238 14.25 26.59 -21.77
N ARG A 239 15.39 26.31 -22.40
CA ARG A 239 15.58 25.16 -23.30
C ARG A 239 16.43 24.10 -22.63
N PHE A 240 16.15 22.84 -22.95
CA PHE A 240 16.84 21.67 -22.40
C PHE A 240 17.52 20.89 -23.52
N ARG A 241 18.73 20.38 -23.26
CA ARG A 241 19.42 19.44 -24.15
C ARG A 241 20.12 18.35 -23.35
N THR A 242 20.30 17.20 -23.96
CA THR A 242 21.06 16.09 -23.39
C THR A 242 22.39 15.92 -24.13
N GLN A 243 23.43 15.56 -23.39
CA GLN A 243 24.72 15.16 -23.94
C GLN A 243 25.20 13.91 -23.21
N GLY A 244 25.03 12.75 -23.85
CA GLY A 244 25.22 11.46 -23.19
C GLY A 244 24.20 11.25 -22.06
N ALA A 245 24.69 10.91 -20.87
CA ALA A 245 23.87 10.69 -19.68
C ALA A 245 23.52 11.98 -18.90
N TYR A 246 24.00 13.15 -19.36
CA TYR A 246 23.83 14.42 -18.66
C TYR A 246 22.79 15.31 -19.35
N ALA A 247 22.01 16.04 -18.55
CA ALA A 247 21.07 17.05 -19.01
C ALA A 247 21.63 18.45 -18.70
N PHE A 248 21.36 19.39 -19.61
CA PHE A 248 21.75 20.79 -19.49
C PHE A 248 20.55 21.68 -19.77
N TRP A 249 20.51 22.84 -19.13
CA TRP A 249 19.52 23.89 -19.38
C TRP A 249 20.20 25.16 -19.86
N SER A 250 19.49 25.96 -20.65
CA SER A 250 19.94 27.26 -21.12
C SER A 250 18.77 28.24 -21.20
N LYS A 251 19.05 29.50 -20.90
CA LYS A 251 18.11 30.63 -21.08
C LYS A 251 18.35 31.40 -22.38
N ASP A 252 19.53 31.28 -22.96
CA ASP A 252 20.02 32.09 -24.08
C ASP A 252 20.56 31.26 -25.26
N GLU A 253 20.55 29.92 -25.14
CA GLU A 253 21.13 28.93 -26.07
C GLU A 253 22.65 29.02 -26.27
N VAL A 254 23.29 30.03 -25.69
CA VAL A 254 24.74 30.24 -25.75
C VAL A 254 25.41 29.56 -24.57
N ASN A 255 24.87 29.77 -23.36
CA ASN A 255 25.42 29.23 -22.13
C ASN A 255 24.56 28.05 -21.65
N TRP A 256 25.20 26.90 -21.49
CA TRP A 256 24.55 25.66 -21.09
C TRP A 256 25.03 25.23 -19.71
N TYR A 257 24.10 25.17 -18.78
CA TYR A 257 24.36 24.87 -17.38
C TYR A 257 23.91 23.42 -17.08
N PRO A 258 24.72 22.62 -16.39
CA PRO A 258 24.31 21.29 -15.97
C PRO A 258 23.17 21.39 -14.94
N PHE A 259 22.30 20.39 -14.91
CA PHE A 259 21.45 20.16 -13.74
C PHE A 259 22.30 19.59 -12.61
N ALA A 260 22.22 20.21 -11.42
CA ALA A 260 22.85 19.71 -10.21
C ALA A 260 22.12 18.46 -9.69
#